data_AF-M8C665-F1
#
_entry.id   AF-M8C665-F1
#
_cell.length_a   1.000
_cell.length_b   1.000
_cell.length_c   1.000
_cell.angle_alpha   90.00
_cell.angle_beta   90.00
_cell.angle_gamma   90.00
#
_symmetry.space_group_name_H-M   'P 1'
#
loop_
_entity.id
_entity.type
_entity.pdbx_description
1 polymer ?
#
loop_
_entity_poly.entity_id
_entity_poly.type
_entity_poly.pdbx_seq_one_letter_code
_entity_poly.pdbx_strand_id
1 'polypeptide(L)'
;MGLPATASTGSAQLILLLLFLLASLHLSGAIYTAPAPAAVASPFSFSFDFTNASSYRLDNLKLEGDAAIPLGRGMVDVTCNSWGKDPTSCKGRVSYGHPVPFYDATTGEVASFQTRFTFTINTTKNKGDGMAFFLAYYPSELPPNSTGGHLGLISQGDQERGAALGNQQFVAVPWSLTPTTTGGTPQTPPPTTSGLTSTLFARRTRAFPASASTAP
;
A
#
# COMPACT_ATOMS: atom_id res chain seq x y z
N MET A 1 77.81 52.02 -36.56
CA MET A 1 76.73 52.22 -35.56
C MET A 1 75.41 51.82 -36.21
N GLY A 2 74.91 50.62 -35.93
CA GLY A 2 73.59 50.16 -36.38
C GLY A 2 72.73 49.88 -35.17
N LEU A 3 71.60 50.59 -35.04
CA LEU A 3 70.59 50.37 -34.00
C LEU A 3 69.74 49.14 -34.34
N PRO A 4 69.38 48.28 -33.37
CA PRO A 4 68.46 47.18 -33.63
C PRO A 4 67.02 47.69 -33.61
N ALA A 5 66.23 47.26 -34.60
CA ALA A 5 64.80 47.50 -34.67
C ALA A 5 64.07 46.59 -33.67
N THR A 6 63.34 47.20 -32.74
CA THR A 6 62.50 46.52 -31.76
C THR A 6 61.23 46.00 -32.44
N ALA A 7 61.05 44.68 -32.45
CA ALA A 7 59.85 44.04 -33.01
C ALA A 7 58.63 44.24 -32.08
N SER A 8 57.47 44.50 -32.69
CA SER A 8 56.19 44.78 -32.03
C SER A 8 55.57 43.50 -31.43
N THR A 9 55.72 43.34 -30.10
CA THR A 9 55.20 42.20 -29.31
C THR A 9 53.69 42.29 -29.00
N GLY A 10 53.00 43.38 -29.41
CA GLY A 10 51.63 43.66 -28.99
C GLY A 10 50.56 42.80 -29.68
N SER A 11 50.75 42.46 -30.96
CA SER A 11 49.70 41.80 -31.77
C SER A 11 49.48 40.33 -31.38
N ALA A 12 50.55 39.58 -31.12
CA ALA A 12 50.44 38.17 -30.72
C ALA A 12 49.82 38.00 -29.32
N GLN A 13 50.11 38.92 -28.40
CA GLN A 13 49.53 38.96 -27.05
C GLN A 13 48.01 39.17 -27.09
N LEU A 14 47.54 40.09 -27.93
CA LEU A 14 46.10 40.35 -28.12
C LEU A 14 45.34 39.15 -28.68
N ILE A 15 45.94 38.43 -29.65
CA ILE A 15 45.34 37.23 -30.24
C ILE A 15 45.24 36.10 -29.20
N LEU A 16 46.30 35.90 -28.41
CA LEU A 16 46.31 34.87 -27.38
C LEU A 16 45.29 35.16 -26.28
N LEU A 17 45.15 36.43 -25.88
CA LEU A 17 44.17 36.88 -24.90
C LEU A 17 42.73 36.68 -25.41
N LEU A 18 42.47 36.97 -26.69
CA LEU A 18 41.17 36.76 -27.32
C LEU A 18 40.82 35.26 -27.38
N LEU A 19 41.77 34.40 -27.75
CA LEU A 19 41.58 32.95 -27.75
C LEU A 19 41.32 32.41 -26.34
N PHE A 20 42.02 32.94 -25.34
CA PHE A 20 41.81 32.57 -23.94
C PHE A 20 40.42 33.00 -23.45
N LEU A 21 39.97 34.21 -23.79
CA LEU A 21 38.63 34.70 -23.48
C LEU A 21 37.54 33.87 -24.17
N LEU A 22 37.74 33.52 -25.45
CA LEU A 22 36.81 32.66 -26.19
C LEU A 22 36.76 31.24 -25.61
N ALA A 23 37.90 30.65 -25.23
CA ALA A 23 37.95 29.34 -24.58
C ALA A 23 37.29 29.37 -23.19
N SER A 24 37.47 30.45 -22.43
CA SER A 24 36.83 30.66 -21.12
C SER A 24 35.31 30.78 -21.23
N LEU A 25 34.81 31.36 -22.33
CA LEU A 25 33.37 31.55 -22.56
C LEU A 25 32.64 30.22 -22.82
N HIS A 26 33.33 29.18 -23.31
CA HIS A 26 32.75 27.86 -23.54
C HIS A 26 32.69 26.98 -22.28
N LEU A 27 33.45 27.33 -21.21
CA LEU A 27 33.49 26.51 -20.00
C LEU A 27 32.45 26.90 -18.94
N SER A 28 31.75 28.03 -19.10
CA SER A 28 30.72 28.50 -18.15
C SER A 28 29.30 28.04 -18.49
N GLY A 29 29.10 27.25 -19.56
CA GLY A 29 27.79 26.83 -20.05
C GLY A 29 27.22 25.56 -19.41
N ALA A 30 27.65 25.18 -18.20
CA ALA A 30 26.99 24.10 -17.47
C ALA A 30 25.63 24.62 -16.98
N ILE A 31 24.58 24.41 -17.79
CA ILE A 31 23.20 24.68 -17.39
C ILE A 31 22.90 23.74 -16.21
N TYR A 32 22.94 24.28 -14.99
CA TYR A 32 22.35 23.63 -13.82
C TYR A 32 20.84 23.64 -14.01
N THR A 33 20.33 22.65 -14.75
CA THR A 33 18.89 22.37 -14.76
C THR A 33 18.53 21.91 -13.36
N ALA A 34 17.81 22.75 -12.61
CA ALA A 34 17.18 22.33 -11.36
C ALA A 34 16.35 21.06 -11.67
N PRO A 35 16.48 19.98 -10.88
CA PRO A 35 15.68 18.79 -11.10
C PRO A 35 14.21 19.21 -11.08
N ALA A 36 13.48 18.82 -12.12
CA ALA A 36 12.05 19.08 -12.20
C ALA A 36 11.39 18.59 -10.89
N PRO A 37 10.43 19.34 -10.32
CA PRO A 37 9.73 18.88 -9.12
C PRO A 37 9.20 17.48 -9.42
N ALA A 38 9.56 16.51 -8.56
CA ALA A 38 9.07 15.14 -8.68
C ALA A 38 7.54 15.19 -8.80
N ALA A 39 7.01 14.59 -9.87
CA ALA A 39 5.58 14.56 -10.12
C ALA A 39 4.92 13.81 -8.97
N VAL A 40 4.27 14.55 -8.07
CA VAL A 40 3.55 13.96 -6.93
C VAL A 40 2.42 13.13 -7.47
N ALA A 41 2.37 11.83 -7.11
CA ALA A 41 1.32 10.95 -7.57
C ALA A 41 -0.07 11.53 -7.22
N SER A 42 -1.00 11.52 -8.19
CA SER A 42 -2.34 12.04 -7.97
C SER A 42 -3.08 11.20 -6.91
N PRO A 43 -3.82 11.83 -5.98
CA PRO A 43 -4.58 11.08 -4.99
C PRO A 43 -5.63 10.21 -5.69
N PHE A 44 -5.71 8.96 -5.28
CA PHE A 44 -6.67 7.98 -5.78
C PHE A 44 -7.69 7.63 -4.69
N SER A 45 -8.97 7.51 -5.06
CA SER A 45 -10.04 7.13 -4.14
C SER A 45 -11.11 6.29 -4.83
N PHE A 46 -11.76 5.43 -4.06
CA PHE A 46 -12.92 4.64 -4.49
C PHE A 46 -13.90 4.49 -3.32
N SER A 47 -15.17 4.28 -3.65
CA SER A 47 -16.24 4.06 -2.68
C SER A 47 -17.24 3.07 -3.26
N PHE A 48 -17.72 2.16 -2.42
CA PHE A 48 -18.70 1.16 -2.78
C PHE A 48 -19.86 1.19 -1.78
N ASP A 49 -21.06 1.45 -2.29
CA ASP A 49 -22.31 1.36 -1.55
C ASP A 49 -23.05 0.10 -2.00
N PHE A 50 -22.94 -0.96 -1.21
CA PHE A 50 -23.56 -2.24 -1.55
C PHE A 50 -25.09 -2.22 -1.49
N THR A 51 -25.71 -1.18 -0.92
CA THR A 51 -27.17 -0.98 -0.96
C THR A 51 -27.65 -0.51 -2.33
N ASN A 52 -26.75 0.05 -3.16
CA ASN A 52 -27.04 0.52 -4.50
C ASN A 52 -26.17 -0.22 -5.53
N ALA A 53 -26.76 -1.17 -6.26
CA ALA A 53 -26.07 -1.96 -7.27
C ALA A 53 -25.42 -1.13 -8.41
N SER A 54 -25.85 0.12 -8.63
CA SER A 54 -25.23 1.00 -9.63
C SER A 54 -23.97 1.69 -9.12
N SER A 55 -23.65 1.61 -7.82
CA SER A 55 -22.49 2.30 -7.23
C SER A 55 -21.18 1.53 -7.45
N TYR A 56 -21.22 0.29 -7.90
CA TYR A 56 -20.05 -0.57 -8.02
C TYR A 56 -20.13 -1.44 -9.27
N ARG A 57 -18.97 -1.86 -9.75
CA ARG A 57 -18.83 -2.86 -10.81
C ARG A 57 -18.15 -4.08 -10.24
N LEU A 58 -18.64 -5.26 -10.58
CA LEU A 58 -18.01 -6.52 -10.14
C LEU A 58 -16.55 -6.62 -10.62
N ASP A 59 -16.22 -6.05 -11.77
CA ASP A 59 -14.83 -6.01 -12.28
C ASP A 59 -13.87 -5.21 -11.37
N ASN A 60 -14.39 -4.35 -10.49
CA ASN A 60 -13.59 -3.61 -9.52
C ASN A 60 -13.39 -4.36 -8.20
N LEU A 61 -14.00 -5.54 -8.04
CA LEU A 61 -14.00 -6.31 -6.81
C LEU A 61 -13.53 -7.74 -7.09
N LYS A 62 -12.57 -8.21 -6.29
CA LYS A 62 -12.17 -9.61 -6.28
C LYS A 62 -12.83 -10.28 -5.07
N LEU A 63 -13.72 -11.23 -5.33
CA LEU A 63 -14.35 -12.06 -4.30
C LEU A 63 -13.68 -13.43 -4.30
N GLU A 64 -13.29 -13.92 -3.13
CA GLU A 64 -12.59 -15.18 -2.96
C GLU A 64 -13.18 -16.01 -1.82
N GLY A 65 -13.05 -17.33 -1.92
CA GLY A 65 -13.60 -18.26 -0.93
C GLY A 65 -15.13 -18.22 -0.93
N ASP A 66 -15.72 -18.13 0.26
CA ASP A 66 -17.17 -18.07 0.45
C ASP A 66 -17.76 -16.66 0.26
N ALA A 67 -16.92 -15.65 0.03
CA ALA A 67 -17.37 -14.27 -0.07
C ALA A 67 -18.37 -14.06 -1.22
N ALA A 68 -19.46 -13.35 -0.95
CA ALA A 68 -20.55 -13.12 -1.88
C ALA A 68 -21.18 -11.74 -1.69
N ILE A 69 -21.86 -11.25 -2.73
CA ILE A 69 -22.76 -10.09 -2.66
C ILE A 69 -24.19 -10.60 -2.89
N PRO A 70 -24.94 -10.91 -1.83
CA PRO A 70 -26.26 -11.52 -1.97
C PRO A 70 -27.27 -10.51 -2.48
N LEU A 71 -28.04 -10.91 -3.49
CA LEU A 71 -29.08 -10.07 -4.08
C LEU A 71 -30.09 -9.60 -3.01
N GLY A 72 -30.39 -8.30 -3.01
CA GLY A 72 -31.37 -7.70 -2.11
C GLY A 72 -30.94 -7.54 -0.65
N ARG A 73 -29.71 -7.92 -0.27
CA ARG A 73 -29.22 -7.73 1.12
C ARG A 73 -28.49 -6.40 1.35
N GLY A 74 -28.04 -5.74 0.29
CA GLY A 74 -27.37 -4.45 0.41
C GLY A 74 -26.00 -4.49 1.10
N MET A 75 -25.34 -5.65 1.13
CA MET A 75 -24.09 -5.88 1.87
C MET A 75 -23.20 -6.92 1.18
N VAL A 76 -21.92 -6.91 1.54
CA VAL A 76 -21.00 -8.02 1.25
C VAL A 76 -21.04 -9.00 2.40
N ASP A 77 -21.19 -10.27 2.08
CA ASP A 77 -20.93 -11.36 3.01
C ASP A 77 -19.50 -11.86 2.80
N VAL A 78 -18.62 -11.67 3.78
CA VAL A 78 -17.24 -12.21 3.75
C VAL A 78 -17.14 -13.59 4.39
N THR A 79 -18.29 -14.13 4.81
CA THR A 79 -18.47 -15.48 5.35
C THR A 79 -19.40 -16.26 4.43
N CYS A 80 -19.86 -17.43 4.87
CA CYS A 80 -20.77 -18.28 4.12
C CYS A 80 -22.24 -18.16 4.56
N ASN A 81 -22.61 -17.13 5.34
CA ASN A 81 -23.97 -16.99 5.89
C ASN A 81 -25.04 -16.96 4.79
N SER A 82 -24.71 -16.37 3.64
CA SER A 82 -25.61 -16.28 2.48
C SER A 82 -25.83 -17.62 1.77
N TRP A 83 -24.99 -18.61 2.04
CA TRP A 83 -25.06 -19.96 1.48
C TRP A 83 -25.69 -20.98 2.42
N GLY A 84 -26.02 -20.59 3.66
CA GLY A 84 -26.56 -21.52 4.67
C GLY A 84 -25.62 -22.68 5.02
N LYS A 85 -24.32 -22.53 4.77
CA LYS A 85 -23.29 -23.53 5.11
C LYS A 85 -23.01 -23.54 6.60
N ASP A 86 -22.38 -24.63 7.06
CA ASP A 86 -21.82 -24.70 8.41
C ASP A 86 -20.78 -23.57 8.61
N PRO A 87 -20.98 -22.66 9.58
CA PRO A 87 -20.08 -21.54 9.80
C PRO A 87 -18.68 -21.94 10.26
N THR A 88 -18.45 -23.19 10.67
CA THR A 88 -17.17 -23.65 11.24
C THR A 88 -16.02 -23.73 10.24
N SER A 89 -16.30 -23.80 8.93
CA SER A 89 -15.27 -23.96 7.89
C SER A 89 -15.18 -22.80 6.90
N CYS A 90 -15.86 -21.69 7.19
CA CYS A 90 -16.04 -20.63 6.21
C CYS A 90 -14.89 -19.64 6.21
N LYS A 91 -14.45 -19.26 5.01
CA LYS A 91 -13.47 -18.20 4.81
C LYS A 91 -13.76 -17.45 3.52
N GLY A 92 -13.73 -16.13 3.57
CA GLY A 92 -13.92 -15.31 2.39
C GLY A 92 -13.08 -14.04 2.44
N ARG A 93 -12.79 -13.50 1.25
CA ARG A 93 -12.17 -12.18 1.09
C ARG A 93 -12.88 -11.39 0.01
N VAL A 94 -12.95 -10.09 0.23
CA VAL A 94 -13.26 -9.12 -0.82
C VAL A 94 -12.17 -8.07 -0.85
N SER A 95 -11.59 -7.83 -2.02
CA SER A 95 -10.57 -6.80 -2.24
C SER A 95 -10.87 -5.94 -3.45
N TYR A 96 -10.28 -4.75 -3.52
CA TYR A 96 -10.28 -3.95 -4.74
C TYR A 96 -9.50 -4.67 -5.84
N GLY A 97 -10.06 -4.74 -7.05
CA GLY A 97 -9.55 -5.56 -8.14
C GLY A 97 -8.36 -4.97 -8.91
N HIS A 98 -7.95 -3.73 -8.59
CA HIS A 98 -6.87 -3.03 -9.30
C HIS A 98 -5.71 -2.71 -8.36
N PRO A 99 -4.47 -2.59 -8.88
CA PRO A 99 -3.31 -2.26 -8.06
C PRO A 99 -3.43 -0.85 -7.48
N VAL A 100 -3.05 -0.70 -6.21
CA VAL A 100 -2.93 0.60 -5.55
C VAL A 100 -1.45 0.82 -5.22
N PRO A 101 -0.76 1.79 -5.85
CA PRO A 101 0.65 2.07 -5.56
C PRO A 101 0.82 2.65 -4.14
N PHE A 102 1.52 1.92 -3.26
CA PHE A 102 1.85 2.38 -1.90
C PHE A 102 3.26 2.94 -1.76
N TYR A 103 4.14 2.64 -2.73
CA TYR A 103 5.54 3.01 -2.70
C TYR A 103 6.04 3.26 -4.12
N ASP A 104 6.77 4.35 -4.31
CA ASP A 104 7.52 4.65 -5.53
C ASP A 104 9.03 4.51 -5.23
N ALA A 105 9.65 3.50 -5.84
CA ALA A 105 11.07 3.22 -5.66
C ALA A 105 12.00 4.26 -6.31
N THR A 106 11.53 5.00 -7.33
CA THR A 106 12.30 6.03 -8.02
C THR A 106 12.39 7.29 -7.18
N THR A 107 11.29 7.70 -6.56
CA THR A 107 11.22 8.94 -5.75
C THR A 107 11.41 8.69 -4.25
N GLY A 108 11.24 7.45 -3.79
CA GLY A 108 11.21 7.09 -2.37
C GLY A 108 9.91 7.52 -1.67
N GLU A 109 8.88 7.92 -2.41
CA GLU A 109 7.61 8.35 -1.85
C GLU A 109 6.77 7.15 -1.36
N VAL A 110 6.09 7.34 -0.22
CA VAL A 110 5.20 6.35 0.38
C VAL A 110 3.81 6.98 0.50
N ALA A 111 2.78 6.24 0.08
CA ALA A 111 1.40 6.69 0.15
C ALA A 111 0.90 6.77 1.61
N SER A 112 0.14 7.83 1.92
CA SER A 112 -0.73 7.87 3.09
C SER A 112 -2.14 7.52 2.65
N PHE A 113 -2.89 6.78 3.47
CA PHE A 113 -4.25 6.37 3.12
C PHE A 113 -5.23 6.54 4.27
N GLN A 114 -6.48 6.70 3.88
CA GLN A 114 -7.65 6.68 4.76
C GLN A 114 -8.66 5.71 4.16
N THR A 115 -9.23 4.87 5.00
CA THR A 115 -10.37 4.02 4.62
C THR A 115 -11.49 4.17 5.64
N ARG A 116 -12.72 4.08 5.16
CA ARG A 116 -13.93 4.02 5.99
C ARG A 116 -14.82 2.91 5.48
N PHE A 117 -15.24 2.05 6.38
CA PHE A 117 -16.21 1.01 6.06
C PHE A 117 -17.15 0.79 7.24
N THR A 118 -18.31 0.24 6.92
CA THR A 118 -19.34 -0.16 7.87
C THR A 118 -19.50 -1.67 7.81
N PHE A 119 -19.64 -2.30 8.96
CA PHE A 119 -19.83 -3.74 9.05
C PHE A 119 -20.75 -4.10 10.20
N THR A 120 -21.36 -5.27 10.09
CA THR A 120 -22.18 -5.85 11.15
C THR A 120 -21.69 -7.26 11.39
N ILE A 121 -21.47 -7.60 12.66
CA ILE A 121 -21.17 -8.96 13.09
C ILE A 121 -22.39 -9.47 13.85
N ASN A 122 -23.06 -10.47 13.29
CA ASN A 122 -24.12 -11.18 14.00
C ASN A 122 -23.56 -12.49 14.55
N THR A 123 -23.53 -12.63 15.87
CA THR A 123 -23.01 -13.83 16.54
C THR A 123 -24.15 -14.68 17.10
N THR A 124 -24.06 -15.99 16.91
CA THR A 124 -24.86 -16.97 17.66
C THR A 124 -24.03 -17.53 18.83
N LYS A 125 -24.55 -18.53 19.56
CA LYS A 125 -23.98 -19.06 20.83
C LYS A 125 -22.50 -19.48 20.76
N ASN A 126 -21.95 -19.74 19.58
CA ASN A 126 -20.54 -20.08 19.38
C ASN A 126 -19.81 -18.90 18.76
N LYS A 127 -18.93 -18.26 19.54
CA LYS A 127 -18.16 -17.08 19.14
C LYS A 127 -16.82 -17.49 18.52
N GLY A 128 -16.64 -17.09 17.28
CA GLY A 128 -15.40 -17.19 16.50
C GLY A 128 -15.72 -16.87 15.03
N ASP A 129 -14.78 -16.35 14.24
CA ASP A 129 -13.39 -16.00 14.55
C ASP A 129 -13.18 -14.48 14.56
N GLY A 130 -13.68 -13.80 13.52
CA GLY A 130 -13.57 -12.37 13.37
C GLY A 130 -13.56 -11.92 11.91
N MET A 131 -13.17 -10.67 11.70
CA MET A 131 -12.88 -10.12 10.38
C MET A 131 -11.64 -9.23 10.43
N ALA A 132 -11.06 -8.90 9.29
CA ALA A 132 -9.95 -7.96 9.23
C ALA A 132 -10.03 -7.06 7.99
N PHE A 133 -9.63 -5.80 8.16
CA PHE A 133 -9.20 -4.98 7.03
C PHE A 133 -7.74 -5.34 6.73
N PHE A 134 -7.37 -5.46 5.45
CA PHE A 134 -6.02 -5.82 5.07
C PHE A 134 -5.51 -5.05 3.85
N LEU A 135 -4.19 -4.90 3.81
CA LEU A 135 -3.40 -4.55 2.64
C LEU A 135 -2.51 -5.74 2.32
N ALA A 136 -2.46 -6.15 1.05
CA ALA A 136 -1.63 -7.27 0.59
C ALA A 136 -0.95 -6.93 -0.74
N TYR A 137 0.02 -7.74 -1.12
CA TYR A 137 0.67 -7.67 -2.42
C TYR A 137 -0.36 -7.76 -3.57
N TYR A 138 -0.08 -7.13 -4.71
CA TYR A 138 -0.92 -7.24 -5.91
C TYR A 138 -0.21 -8.08 -6.99
N PRO A 139 -0.81 -9.16 -7.50
CA PRO A 139 -2.09 -9.73 -7.08
C PRO A 139 -1.98 -10.49 -5.75
N SER A 140 -3.02 -10.42 -4.92
CA SER A 140 -3.16 -11.24 -3.71
C SER A 140 -4.11 -12.40 -3.97
N GLU A 141 -3.85 -13.55 -3.36
CA GLU A 141 -4.70 -14.74 -3.42
C GLU A 141 -5.05 -15.25 -2.02
N LEU A 142 -6.25 -15.83 -1.89
CA LEU A 142 -6.70 -16.42 -0.63
C LEU A 142 -5.77 -17.58 -0.25
N PRO A 143 -5.04 -17.51 0.89
CA PRO A 143 -4.14 -18.59 1.25
C PRO A 143 -4.89 -19.91 1.48
N PRO A 144 -4.29 -21.06 1.13
CA PRO A 144 -4.86 -22.35 1.49
C PRO A 144 -4.85 -22.53 3.01
N ASN A 145 -5.77 -23.34 3.54
CA ASN A 145 -5.83 -23.70 4.97
C ASN A 145 -5.77 -22.48 5.91
N SER A 146 -6.53 -21.44 5.59
CA SER A 146 -6.55 -20.15 6.30
C SER A 146 -7.91 -19.86 6.97
N THR A 147 -8.67 -20.89 7.32
CA THR A 147 -9.94 -20.78 8.05
C THR A 147 -9.69 -20.41 9.51
N GLY A 148 -10.75 -20.08 10.25
CA GLY A 148 -10.62 -19.83 11.68
C GLY A 148 -9.91 -18.51 11.99
N GLY A 149 -9.14 -18.50 13.08
CA GLY A 149 -8.34 -17.36 13.53
C GLY A 149 -7.27 -16.86 12.54
N HIS A 150 -7.06 -17.54 11.41
CA HIS A 150 -6.21 -17.07 10.33
C HIS A 150 -6.90 -16.02 9.42
N LEU A 151 -8.22 -15.84 9.57
CA LEU A 151 -9.03 -14.79 8.94
C LEU A 151 -8.90 -14.68 7.41
N GLY A 152 -8.47 -15.75 6.73
CA GLY A 152 -8.19 -15.69 5.28
C GLY A 152 -6.90 -14.94 4.92
N LEU A 153 -6.02 -14.60 5.87
CA LEU A 153 -4.85 -13.75 5.63
C LEU A 153 -3.52 -14.49 5.62
N ILE A 154 -3.42 -15.58 6.37
CA ILE A 154 -2.20 -16.38 6.47
C ILE A 154 -2.53 -17.86 6.34
N SER A 155 -1.70 -18.63 5.63
CA SER A 155 -1.85 -20.08 5.63
C SER A 155 -1.39 -20.65 6.97
N GLN A 156 -1.95 -21.79 7.37
CA GLN A 156 -1.47 -22.50 8.56
C GLN A 156 0.05 -22.75 8.50
N GLY A 157 0.59 -23.14 7.34
CA GLY A 157 2.02 -23.40 7.18
C GLY A 157 2.89 -22.16 7.35
N ASP A 158 2.45 -21.00 6.87
CA ASP A 158 3.18 -19.73 7.05
C ASP A 158 3.09 -19.24 8.49
N GLN A 159 1.95 -19.47 9.15
CA GLN A 159 1.75 -19.16 10.56
C GLN A 159 2.63 -20.04 11.46
N GLU A 160 2.78 -21.33 11.14
CA GLU A 160 3.70 -22.25 11.83
C GLU A 160 5.17 -21.83 11.64
N ARG A 161 5.52 -21.28 10.47
CA ARG A 161 6.84 -20.68 10.21
C ARG A 161 7.02 -19.31 10.85
N GLY A 162 5.94 -18.69 11.34
CA GLY A 162 5.94 -17.37 11.98
C GLY A 162 6.04 -16.19 11.01
N ALA A 163 5.97 -16.41 9.69
CA ALA A 163 6.08 -15.33 8.71
C ALA A 163 5.41 -15.67 7.38
N ALA A 164 4.65 -14.71 6.84
CA ALA A 164 4.24 -14.70 5.44
C ALA A 164 5.29 -13.95 4.60
N LEU A 165 5.82 -14.59 3.56
CA LEU A 165 6.94 -14.08 2.78
C LEU A 165 6.54 -13.77 1.33
N GLY A 166 7.30 -12.90 0.68
CA GLY A 166 7.06 -12.51 -0.72
C GLY A 166 5.64 -12.01 -0.93
N ASN A 167 4.93 -12.59 -1.90
CA ASN A 167 3.58 -12.17 -2.29
C ASN A 167 2.48 -12.52 -1.27
N GLN A 168 2.83 -13.23 -0.19
CA GLN A 168 1.91 -13.51 0.92
C GLN A 168 1.98 -12.44 2.02
N GLN A 169 2.88 -11.48 1.93
CA GLN A 169 2.98 -10.39 2.91
C GLN A 169 1.70 -9.57 2.96
N PHE A 170 1.27 -9.25 4.17
CA PHE A 170 0.10 -8.41 4.43
C PHE A 170 0.29 -7.55 5.69
N VAL A 171 -0.50 -6.49 5.76
CA VAL A 171 -0.73 -5.70 6.97
C VAL A 171 -2.23 -5.73 7.23
N ALA A 172 -2.65 -5.97 8.46
CA ALA A 172 -4.08 -6.09 8.78
C ALA A 172 -4.46 -5.44 10.10
N VAL A 173 -5.73 -5.03 10.17
CA VAL A 173 -6.40 -4.57 11.38
C VAL A 173 -7.53 -5.55 11.68
N PRO A 174 -7.36 -6.44 12.70
CA PRO A 174 -8.34 -7.46 13.01
C PRO A 174 -9.39 -6.99 14.01
N TRP A 175 -10.61 -7.52 13.85
CA TRP A 175 -11.69 -7.52 14.82
C TRP A 175 -11.98 -8.97 15.22
N SER A 176 -11.35 -9.42 16.30
CA SER A 176 -11.54 -10.77 16.85
C SER A 176 -12.78 -10.84 17.73
N LEU A 177 -13.50 -11.95 17.62
CA LEU A 177 -14.67 -12.25 18.46
C LEU A 177 -14.39 -13.38 19.45
N THR A 178 -13.19 -13.96 19.41
CA THR A 178 -12.79 -14.97 20.38
C THR A 178 -12.49 -14.30 21.72
N PRO A 179 -13.10 -14.77 22.84
CA PRO A 179 -12.74 -14.27 24.16
C PRO A 179 -11.28 -14.62 24.43
N THR A 180 -10.49 -13.64 24.87
CA THR A 180 -9.16 -13.86 25.42
C THR A 180 -9.29 -14.81 26.61
N THR A 181 -8.71 -16.01 26.52
CA THR A 181 -8.64 -16.97 27.62
C THR A 181 -7.60 -16.54 28.66
N THR A 182 -7.81 -15.39 29.29
CA THR A 182 -7.16 -15.06 30.57
C THR A 182 -8.09 -15.49 31.70
N GLY A 183 -7.99 -16.75 32.11
CA GLY A 183 -8.27 -17.25 33.48
C GLY A 183 -9.54 -16.80 34.23
N GLY A 184 -10.57 -16.32 33.54
CA GLY A 184 -11.83 -15.86 34.13
C GLY A 184 -13.00 -16.43 33.32
N THR A 185 -14.09 -16.76 34.00
CA THR A 185 -15.32 -17.29 33.41
C THR A 185 -15.69 -16.54 32.12
N PRO A 186 -16.01 -17.22 31.00
CA PRO A 186 -16.45 -16.57 29.78
C PRO A 186 -17.73 -15.77 30.06
N GLN A 187 -17.62 -14.46 30.27
CA GLN A 187 -18.80 -13.62 30.18
C GLN A 187 -19.19 -13.57 28.72
N THR A 188 -20.39 -14.05 28.40
CA THR A 188 -21.02 -13.86 27.10
C THR A 188 -21.49 -12.41 26.99
N PRO A 189 -20.86 -11.52 26.18
CA PRO A 189 -21.53 -10.29 25.82
C PRO A 189 -22.78 -10.62 24.99
N PRO A 190 -23.88 -9.87 25.17
CA PRO A 190 -25.13 -10.07 24.44
C PRO A 190 -24.91 -10.01 22.92
N PRO A 191 -25.81 -10.61 22.10
CA PRO A 191 -25.74 -10.51 20.64
C PRO A 191 -25.71 -9.02 20.27
N THR A 192 -24.54 -8.57 19.82
CA THR A 192 -24.32 -7.15 19.54
C THR A 192 -24.65 -6.92 18.08
N THR A 193 -25.92 -6.65 17.78
CA THR A 193 -26.32 -6.13 16.47
C THR A 193 -26.01 -4.64 16.45
N SER A 194 -24.74 -4.27 16.31
CA SER A 194 -24.36 -2.88 16.06
C SER A 194 -23.66 -2.81 14.72
N GLY A 195 -24.20 -1.96 13.82
CA GLY A 195 -23.47 -1.53 12.64
C GLY A 195 -22.29 -0.68 13.12
N LEU A 196 -21.09 -1.25 13.08
CA LEU A 196 -19.88 -0.55 13.48
C LEU A 196 -19.32 0.18 12.26
N THR A 197 -18.99 1.46 12.44
CA THR A 197 -18.23 2.23 11.45
C THR A 197 -16.79 2.31 11.92
N SER A 198 -15.84 1.86 11.11
CA SER A 198 -14.42 2.04 11.38
C SER A 198 -13.81 3.01 10.38
N THR A 199 -12.95 3.90 10.87
CA THR A 199 -12.09 4.75 10.04
C THR A 199 -10.64 4.49 10.41
N LEU A 200 -9.84 4.03 9.46
CA LEU A 200 -8.42 3.77 9.67
C LEU A 200 -7.60 4.86 8.96
N PHE A 201 -6.63 5.40 9.68
CA PHE A 201 -5.67 6.37 9.16
C PHE A 201 -4.26 5.78 9.26
N ALA A 202 -3.54 5.73 8.15
CA ALA A 202 -2.10 5.54 8.16
C ALA A 202 -1.41 6.86 7.80
N ARG A 203 -0.66 7.43 8.77
CA ARG A 203 0.10 8.66 8.58
C ARG A 203 1.58 8.36 8.35
N ARG A 204 2.18 9.14 7.45
CA ARG A 204 3.58 9.15 7.03
C ARG A 204 4.59 9.13 8.21
N THR A 205 5.60 8.27 8.10
CA THR A 205 6.95 8.53 8.60
C THR A 205 7.88 8.57 7.40
N ARG A 206 8.76 9.58 7.33
CA ARG A 206 9.70 9.74 6.22
C ARG A 206 10.68 8.56 6.29
N ALA A 207 10.70 7.69 5.29
CA ALA A 207 11.79 6.72 5.16
C ALA A 207 13.06 7.53 4.84
N PHE A 208 14.08 7.42 5.71
CA PHE A 208 15.40 7.91 5.37
C PHE A 208 15.97 7.03 4.25
N PRO A 209 16.63 7.61 3.23
CA PRO A 209 17.33 6.80 2.25
C PRO A 209 18.36 5.92 2.99
N ALA A 210 18.36 4.63 2.67
CA ALA A 210 19.41 3.74 3.12
C ALA A 210 20.75 4.31 2.65
N SER A 211 21.66 4.61 3.58
CA SER A 211 23.02 4.99 3.22
C SER A 211 23.62 3.84 2.41
N ALA A 212 24.05 4.11 1.19
CA ALA A 212 24.87 3.16 0.45
C ALA A 212 26.09 2.82 1.31
N SER A 213 26.16 1.57 1.75
CA SER A 213 27.33 1.02 2.42
C SER A 213 28.40 0.86 1.35
N THR A 214 29.29 1.83 1.24
CA THR A 214 30.56 1.63 0.55
C THR A 214 31.43 0.80 1.48
N ALA A 215 31.49 -0.51 1.23
CA ALA A 215 32.46 -1.38 1.88
C ALA A 215 33.89 -1.00 1.41
N PRO A 216 34.91 -1.16 2.28
CA PRO A 216 36.28 -0.73 2.03
C PRO A 216 36.98 -1.48 0.89
#